data_AF-A0A933BV89-F1
#
_entry.id   AF-A0A933BV89-F1
#
_cell.length_a   1.000
_cell.length_b   1.000
_cell.length_c   1.000
_cell.angle_alpha   90.00
_cell.angle_beta   90.00
_cell.angle_gamma   90.00
#
_symmetry.space_group_name_H-M   'P 1'
#
loop_
_entity.id
_entity.type
_entity.pdbx_description
1 polymer ?
#
loop_
_entity_poly.entity_id
_entity_poly.type
_entity_poly.pdbx_seq_one_letter_code
_entity_poly.pdbx_strand_id
1 'polypeptide(L)'
;MSASTEALKSAIEFEKKAVEKYREAIKSIEHKETRETLEKIVAEMDQQIDTAHWMIVAESGQLGAAAEEQTKETGATKLAAGKCPFSGEFAKMGIDMSKFDMSKFKS
;
A
#
# COMPACT_ATOMS: atom_id res chain seq x y z
N MET A 1 -7.82 19.18 3.00
CA MET A 1 -7.93 17.73 2.70
C MET A 1 -9.39 17.43 2.43
N SER A 2 -9.70 16.45 1.58
CA SER A 2 -11.10 16.05 1.36
C SER A 2 -11.58 15.23 2.56
N ALA A 3 -12.89 15.27 2.85
CA ALA A 3 -13.48 14.45 3.91
C ALA A 3 -13.18 12.95 3.74
N SER A 4 -13.03 12.47 2.49
CA SER A 4 -12.62 11.10 2.18
C SER A 4 -11.19 10.80 2.66
N THR A 5 -10.22 11.69 2.39
CA THR A 5 -8.82 11.50 2.83
C THR A 5 -8.66 11.51 4.35
N GLU A 6 -9.45 12.32 5.07
CA GLU A 6 -9.45 12.35 6.54
C GLU A 6 -10.07 11.08 7.14
N ALA A 7 -11.16 10.59 6.54
CA ALA A 7 -11.77 9.31 6.92
C ALA A 7 -10.81 8.14 6.69
N LEU A 8 -10.13 8.08 5.54
CA LEU A 8 -9.16 7.04 5.22
C LEU A 8 -7.95 7.05 6.18
N LYS A 9 -7.44 8.23 6.52
CA LYS A 9 -6.37 8.35 7.55
C LYS A 9 -6.82 7.81 8.89
N SER A 10 -8.05 8.13 9.30
CA SER A 10 -8.61 7.63 10.55
C SER A 10 -8.76 6.11 10.53
N ALA A 11 -9.22 5.54 9.41
CA ALA A 11 -9.32 4.09 9.21
C ALA A 11 -7.96 3.40 9.35
N ILE A 12 -6.92 3.92 8.68
CA ILE A 12 -5.54 3.41 8.78
C ILE A 12 -5.06 3.39 10.24
N GLU A 13 -5.31 4.44 11.01
CA GLU A 13 -4.90 4.49 12.42
C GLU A 13 -5.64 3.47 13.29
N PHE A 14 -6.90 3.18 12.99
CA PHE A 14 -7.63 2.09 13.67
C PHE A 14 -7.09 0.72 13.27
N GLU A 15 -6.81 0.50 11.99
CA GLU A 15 -6.26 -0.77 11.49
C GLU A 15 -4.87 -1.05 12.07
N LYS A 16 -3.99 -0.05 12.14
CA LYS A 16 -2.68 -0.18 12.81
C LYS A 16 -2.80 -0.64 14.26
N LYS A 17 -3.70 -0.02 15.03
CA LYS A 17 -3.96 -0.41 16.43
C LYS A 17 -4.51 -1.82 16.54
N ALA A 18 -5.37 -2.23 15.60
CA ALA A 18 -5.88 -3.59 15.55
C ALA A 18 -4.75 -4.60 15.27
N VAL A 19 -3.87 -4.31 14.30
CA VAL A 19 -2.69 -5.12 13.98
C VAL A 19 -1.78 -5.28 15.20
N GLU A 20 -1.52 -4.20 15.95
CA GLU A 20 -0.74 -4.29 17.19
C GLU A 20 -1.38 -5.26 18.20
N LYS A 21 -2.71 -5.23 18.36
CA LYS A 21 -3.42 -6.14 19.24
C LYS A 21 -3.39 -7.59 18.77
N TYR A 22 -3.49 -7.84 17.46
CA TYR A 22 -3.31 -9.19 16.92
C TYR A 22 -1.89 -9.70 17.14
N ARG A 23 -0.87 -8.86 16.96
CA ARG A 23 0.54 -9.20 17.23
C ARG A 23 0.79 -9.46 18.72
N GLU A 24 0.12 -8.75 19.63
CA GLU A 24 0.13 -9.06 21.06
C GLU A 24 -0.51 -10.43 21.35
N ALA A 25 -1.67 -10.72 20.75
CA ALA A 25 -2.36 -12.00 20.92
C ALA A 25 -1.55 -13.20 20.37
N ILE A 26 -0.88 -13.04 19.23
CA ILE A 26 -0.02 -14.09 18.64
C ILE A 26 1.04 -14.58 19.64
N LYS A 27 1.58 -13.68 20.48
CA LYS A 27 2.61 -14.02 21.48
C LYS A 27 2.09 -14.92 22.60
N SER A 28 0.80 -14.88 22.90
CA SER A 28 0.18 -15.64 23.99
C SER A 28 -0.61 -16.86 23.54
N ILE A 29 -0.87 -17.03 22.24
CA ILE A 29 -1.59 -18.19 21.70
C ILE A 29 -0.72 -19.44 21.72
N GLU A 30 -1.19 -20.48 22.40
CA GLU A 30 -0.53 -21.80 22.46
C GLU A 30 -0.92 -22.69 21.27
N HIS A 31 -2.15 -22.56 20.75
CA HIS A 31 -2.65 -23.38 19.65
C HIS A 31 -2.03 -22.97 18.31
N LYS A 32 -1.24 -23.87 17.71
CA LYS A 32 -0.45 -23.60 16.51
C LYS A 32 -1.29 -23.13 15.32
N GLU A 33 -2.40 -23.82 15.00
CA GLU A 33 -3.23 -23.45 13.84
C GLU A 33 -3.89 -22.08 14.01
N THR A 34 -4.25 -21.74 15.25
CA THR A 34 -4.82 -20.43 15.59
C THR A 34 -3.77 -19.34 15.41
N ARG A 35 -2.52 -19.60 15.84
CA ARG A 35 -1.41 -18.68 15.65
C ARG A 35 -1.13 -18.42 14.17
N GLU A 36 -0.98 -19.48 13.38
CA GLU A 36 -0.72 -19.39 11.94
C GLU A 36 -1.85 -18.66 11.19
N THR A 37 -3.09 -18.89 11.59
CA THR A 37 -4.25 -18.18 11.03
C THR A 37 -4.20 -16.70 11.37
N LEU A 38 -3.88 -16.34 12.62
CA LEU A 38 -3.76 -14.94 13.04
C LEU A 38 -2.58 -14.24 12.35
N GLU A 39 -1.47 -14.93 12.13
CA GLU A 39 -0.33 -14.40 11.37
C GLU A 39 -0.71 -14.06 9.93
N LYS A 40 -1.51 -14.91 9.27
CA LYS A 40 -2.06 -14.62 7.92
C LYS A 40 -2.98 -13.40 7.93
N ILE A 41 -3.88 -13.32 8.91
CA ILE A 41 -4.79 -12.17 9.06
C ILE A 41 -3.98 -10.88 9.22
N VAL A 42 -2.94 -10.88 10.07
CA VAL A 42 -2.07 -9.71 10.25
C VAL A 42 -1.39 -9.32 8.94
N ALA A 43 -0.86 -10.27 8.18
CA ALA A 43 -0.22 -9.99 6.90
C ALA A 43 -1.19 -9.40 5.87
N GLU A 44 -2.44 -9.88 5.83
CA GLU A 44 -3.50 -9.32 4.98
C GLU A 44 -3.87 -7.90 5.39
N MET A 45 -3.99 -7.63 6.70
CA MET A 45 -4.26 -6.28 7.21
C MET A 45 -3.13 -5.30 6.89
N ASP A 46 -1.86 -5.72 7.00
CA ASP A 46 -0.72 -4.88 6.62
C ASP A 46 -0.79 -4.49 5.12
N GLN A 47 -1.15 -5.42 4.24
CA GLN A 47 -1.37 -5.15 2.81
C GLN A 47 -2.54 -4.18 2.56
N GLN A 48 -3.61 -4.29 3.34
CA GLN A 48 -4.76 -3.38 3.24
C GLN A 48 -4.40 -1.96 3.67
N ILE A 49 -3.64 -1.82 4.76
CA ILE A 49 -3.11 -0.54 5.24
C ILE A 49 -2.26 0.11 4.15
N ASP A 50 -1.34 -0.62 3.52
CA ASP A 50 -0.51 -0.10 2.43
C ASP A 50 -1.37 0.36 1.24
N THR A 51 -2.39 -0.42 0.89
CA THR A 51 -3.33 -0.08 -0.17
C THR A 51 -4.08 1.22 0.13
N ALA A 52 -4.57 1.39 1.37
CA ALA A 52 -5.26 2.60 1.80
C ALA A 52 -4.34 3.83 1.77
N HIS A 53 -3.05 3.68 2.10
CA HIS A 53 -2.08 4.75 1.94
C HIS A 53 -1.94 5.19 0.48
N TRP A 54 -1.87 4.26 -0.47
CA TRP A 54 -1.83 4.58 -1.90
C TRP A 54 -3.11 5.27 -2.37
N MET A 55 -4.28 4.90 -1.85
CA MET A 55 -5.54 5.59 -2.14
C MET A 55 -5.51 7.05 -1.66
N ILE A 56 -4.97 7.31 -0.47
CA ILE A 56 -4.80 8.69 0.02
C ILE A 56 -3.87 9.50 -0.90
N VAL A 57 -2.77 8.90 -1.36
CA VAL A 57 -1.82 9.55 -2.29
C VAL A 57 -2.47 9.84 -3.65
N ALA A 58 -3.29 8.93 -4.14
CA ALA A 58 -4.06 9.13 -5.38
C ALA A 58 -5.08 10.26 -5.23
N GLU A 59 -5.85 10.26 -4.14
CA GLU A 59 -6.89 11.26 -3.84
C GLU A 59 -6.32 12.64 -3.52
N SER A 60 -5.11 12.72 -2.95
CA SER A 60 -4.44 14.00 -2.70
C SER A 60 -3.85 14.65 -3.97
N GLY A 61 -3.92 13.97 -5.12
CA GLY A 61 -3.31 14.43 -6.37
C GLY A 61 -1.78 14.42 -6.35
N GLN A 62 -1.16 13.77 -5.36
CA GLN A 62 0.31 13.73 -5.19
C GLN A 62 0.99 12.63 -6.02
N LEU A 63 0.33 12.10 -7.05
CA LEU A 63 0.86 11.08 -7.96
C LEU A 63 2.12 11.52 -8.75
N GLY A 64 2.49 12.81 -8.69
CA GLY A 64 3.76 13.34 -9.23
C GLY A 64 4.73 13.93 -8.19
N ALA A 65 4.35 14.04 -6.91
CA ALA A 65 5.15 14.71 -5.87
C ALA A 65 5.48 13.82 -4.65
N ALA A 66 4.81 12.67 -4.49
CA ALA A 66 5.01 11.76 -3.36
C ALA A 66 6.31 10.93 -3.45
N ALA A 67 7.16 11.15 -4.45
CA ALA A 67 8.50 10.55 -4.49
C ALA A 67 9.49 11.25 -3.54
N GLU A 68 9.23 12.48 -3.09
CA GLU A 68 10.22 13.27 -2.37
C GLU A 68 9.95 13.42 -0.86
N GLU A 69 8.71 13.32 -0.38
CA GLU A 69 8.40 13.72 1.01
C GLU A 69 8.43 12.61 2.06
N GLN A 70 8.52 11.33 1.69
CA GLN A 70 8.69 10.22 2.65
C GLN A 70 10.14 9.74 2.81
N THR A 71 11.13 10.47 2.30
CA THR A 71 12.56 10.19 2.57
C THR A 71 13.03 10.90 3.84
N LYS A 72 12.31 10.76 4.96
CA LYS A 72 12.86 11.19 6.25
C LYS A 72 12.30 10.48 7.47
N GLU A 73 12.15 9.15 7.41
CA GLU A 73 12.55 8.30 8.54
C GLU A 73 12.63 6.84 8.12
N THR A 74 13.72 6.19 8.53
CA THR A 74 14.02 4.75 8.43
C THR A 74 14.26 4.14 7.03
N GLY A 75 15.48 4.38 6.55
CA GLY A 75 16.38 3.39 5.93
C GLY A 75 15.79 2.16 5.24
N ALA A 76 15.52 2.27 3.94
CA ALA A 76 15.78 1.20 2.98
C ALA A 76 15.93 1.78 1.57
N THR A 77 17.18 2.03 1.22
CA THR A 77 17.68 2.21 -0.14
C THR A 77 17.33 1.01 -1.02
N LYS A 78 16.07 0.83 -1.46
CA LYS A 78 15.71 -0.14 -2.52
C LYS A 78 14.30 0.00 -3.11
N LEU A 79 13.81 1.22 -3.37
CA LEU A 79 12.64 1.42 -4.24
C LEU A 79 12.95 2.26 -5.49
N ALA A 80 14.24 2.42 -5.80
CA ALA A 80 14.71 2.89 -7.11
C ALA A 80 14.66 1.73 -8.15
N ALA A 81 13.46 1.23 -8.45
CA ALA A 81 13.18 0.42 -9.63
C ALA A 81 11.67 0.40 -9.87
N GLY A 82 11.18 1.33 -10.68
CA GLY A 82 9.77 1.54 -10.97
C GLY A 82 9.05 0.27 -11.43
N LYS A 83 8.22 -0.29 -10.54
CA LYS A 83 7.20 -1.26 -10.90
C LYS A 83 5.92 -0.91 -10.14
N CYS A 84 5.01 -0.19 -10.80
CA CYS A 84 3.64 -0.05 -10.33
C CYS A 84 3.03 -1.46 -10.16
N PRO A 85 2.31 -1.74 -9.05
CA PRO A 85 1.71 -3.06 -8.82
C PRO A 85 0.68 -3.45 -9.90
N PHE A 86 0.13 -2.47 -10.63
CA PHE A 86 -0.75 -2.69 -11.78
C PHE A 86 -0.05 -3.27 -13.03
N SER A 87 1.29 -3.24 -13.11
CA SER A 87 2.03 -3.69 -14.31
C SER A 87 1.84 -5.17 -14.63
N GLY A 88 1.50 -6.01 -13.64
CA GLY A 88 1.19 -7.43 -13.86
C GLY A 88 -0.19 -7.67 -14.47
N GLU A 89 -1.16 -6.78 -14.23
CA GLU A 89 -2.54 -6.91 -14.74
C GLU A 89 -2.67 -6.38 -16.17
N PHE A 90 -2.00 -5.26 -16.49
CA PHE A 90 -1.94 -4.75 -17.87
C PHE A 90 -1.29 -5.74 -18.84
N ALA A 91 -0.26 -6.48 -18.40
CA ALA A 91 0.37 -7.52 -19.20
C ALA A 91 -0.57 -8.72 -19.46
N LYS A 92 -1.42 -9.08 -18.49
CA LYS A 92 -2.46 -10.13 -18.67
C LYS A 92 -3.58 -9.70 -19.63
N MET A 93 -3.84 -8.39 -19.74
CA MET A 93 -4.78 -7.82 -20.70
C MET A 93 -4.15 -7.50 -22.07
N GLY A 94 -2.88 -7.83 -22.30
CA GLY A 94 -2.21 -7.64 -23.60
C GLY A 94 -1.86 -6.18 -23.92
N ILE A 95 -1.88 -5.29 -22.93
CA ILE A 95 -1.53 -3.88 -23.10
C ILE A 95 -0.02 -3.73 -22.88
N ASP A 96 0.70 -3.61 -23.99
CA ASP A 96 2.14 -3.39 -24.02
C ASP A 96 2.46 -1.90 -23.88
N MET A 97 2.83 -1.48 -22.67
CA MET A 97 3.22 -0.10 -22.39
C MET A 97 4.48 0.36 -23.14
N SER A 98 5.29 -0.56 -23.69
CA SER A 98 6.46 -0.19 -24.51
C SER A 98 6.07 0.41 -25.87
N LYS A 99 4.82 0.22 -26.29
CA LYS A 99 4.26 0.81 -27.52
C LYS A 99 3.47 2.09 -27.27
N PHE A 100 3.32 2.50 -26.02
CA PHE A 100 2.57 3.70 -25.66
C PHE A 100 3.45 4.94 -25.83
N ASP A 101 3.51 5.45 -27.06
CA ASP A 101 4.25 6.66 -27.38
C ASP A 101 3.50 7.89 -26.86
N MET A 102 3.87 8.32 -25.64
CA MET A 102 3.35 9.52 -24.98
C MET A 102 3.63 10.82 -25.76
N SER A 103 4.48 10.78 -26.80
CA SER A 103 4.73 11.95 -27.65
C SER A 103 3.55 12.28 -28.58
N LYS A 104 2.58 11.36 -28.77
CA LYS A 104 1.40 11.59 -29.61
C LYS A 104 0.24 12.33 -28.93
N PHE A 105 0.29 12.59 -27.62
CA PHE A 105 -0.82 13.22 -26.88
C PHE A 105 -0.59 14.69 -26.50
N LYS A 106 0.51 15.30 -26.96
CA LYS A 106 0.67 16.77 -26.96
C LYS A 106 0.04 17.33 -28.23
N SER A 107 -1.25 17.68 -28.17
CA SER A 107 -1.87 18.67 -29.04
C SER A 107 -2.17 19.93 -28.24
#